data_AF-A0A7C2NKC9-F1
#
_entry.id   AF-A0A7C2NKC9-F1
#
_cell.length_a   1.000
_cell.length_b   1.000
_cell.length_c   1.000
_cell.angle_alpha   90.00
_cell.angle_beta   90.00
_cell.angle_gamma   90.00
#
_symmetry.space_group_name_H-M   'P 1'
#
loop_
_entity.id
_entity.type
_entity.pdbx_description
1 polymer ?
#
loop_
_entity_poly.entity_id
_entity_poly.type
_entity_poly.pdbx_seq_one_letter_code
_entity_poly.pdbx_strand_id
1 'polypeptide(L)' 'MDVRIKTVVEFTISGSSLEDALAEYDEITVSGLLREILDKAIACDDIRVELVDGPNTLEEYDAKQQQAS' A
#
# COMPACT_ATOMS: atom_id res chain seq x y z
N MET A 1 28.68 -3.98 -4.33
CA MET A 1 28.79 -2.51 -4.35
C MET A 1 27.36 -2.04 -4.32
N ASP A 2 26.96 -1.38 -3.23
CA ASP A 2 25.54 -1.22 -2.93
C ASP A 2 25.07 0.13 -3.46
N VAL A 3 23.99 0.13 -4.23
CA VAL A 3 23.42 1.33 -4.85
C VAL A 3 22.12 1.65 -4.13
N ARG A 4 22.05 2.84 -3.52
CA ARG A 4 20.84 3.33 -2.85
C ARG A 4 20.08 4.26 -3.80
N ILE A 5 18.86 3.88 -4.16
CA ILE A 5 17.94 4.66 -4.98
C ILE A 5 16.75 5.03 -4.10
N LYS A 6 16.45 6.34 -3.97
CA LYS A 6 15.26 6.84 -3.28
C LYS A 6 14.24 7.26 -4.33
N THR A 7 13.03 6.73 -4.22
CA THR A 7 11.92 7.07 -5.11
C THR A 7 10.66 7.36 -4.30
N VAL A 8 9.75 8.16 -4.86
CA VAL A 8 8.40 8.38 -4.36
C VAL A 8 7.46 7.87 -5.45
N VAL A 9 6.54 6.98 -5.07
CA VAL A 9 5.60 6.33 -5.98
C VAL A 9 4.19 6.61 -5.52
N GLU A 10 3.31 6.92 -6.46
CA GLU A 10 1.88 7.15 -6.21
C GLU A 10 1.11 6.06 -6.96
N PHE A 11 0.17 5.42 -6.27
CA PHE A 11 -0.66 4.35 -6.81
C PHE A 11 -2.13 4.70 -6.64
N THR A 12 -2.93 4.38 -7.66
CA THR A 12 -4.39 4.42 -7.57
C THR A 12 -4.90 2.99 -7.58
N ILE A 13 -5.54 2.56 -6.50
CA ILE A 13 -6.15 1.23 -6.36
C ILE A 13 -7.66 1.40 -6.40
N SER A 14 -8.35 0.63 -7.26
CA SER A 14 -9.81 0.58 -7.27
C SER A 14 -10.34 -0.06 -6.00
N GLY A 15 -11.47 0.45 -5.48
CA GLY A 15 -12.02 0.02 -4.19
C GLY A 15 -12.20 -1.49 -3.99
N SER A 16 -12.81 -2.16 -4.97
CA SER A 16 -12.97 -3.63 -4.93
C SER A 16 -11.62 -4.36 -4.90
N SER A 17 -10.61 -3.79 -5.54
CA SER A 17 -9.27 -4.38 -5.63
C SER A 17 -8.44 -4.16 -4.37
N LEU A 18 -8.82 -3.20 -3.51
CA LEU A 18 -8.09 -2.95 -2.27
C LEU A 18 -8.34 -4.04 -1.23
N GLU A 19 -9.61 -4.40 -1.00
CA GLU A 19 -10.01 -5.44 -0.06
C GLU A 19 -9.46 -6.81 -0.51
N ASP A 20 -9.63 -7.13 -1.79
CA ASP A 20 -9.08 -8.35 -2.38
C ASP A 20 -7.55 -8.44 -2.19
N ALA A 21 -6.83 -7.33 -2.42
CA ALA A 21 -5.38 -7.29 -2.29
C ALA A 21 -4.91 -7.40 -0.82
N LEU A 22 -5.57 -6.72 0.11
CA LEU A 22 -5.25 -6.86 1.54
C LEU A 22 -5.44 -8.30 2.02
N ALA A 23 -6.51 -8.97 1.58
CA ALA A 23 -6.75 -10.37 1.90
C ALA A 23 -5.74 -11.32 1.24
N GLU A 24 -5.38 -11.10 -0.03
CA GLU A 24 -4.44 -11.97 -0.76
C GLU A 24 -3.04 -11.96 -0.13
N TYR A 25 -2.60 -10.81 0.37
CA TYR A 25 -1.27 -10.64 0.95
C TYR A 25 -1.25 -10.79 2.48
N ASP A 26 -2.38 -11.14 3.12
CA ASP A 26 -2.54 -11.22 4.58
C ASP A 26 -2.11 -9.92 5.31
N GLU A 27 -2.52 -8.79 4.75
CA GLU A 27 -2.15 -7.46 5.22
C GLU A 27 -3.36 -6.67 5.74
N ILE A 28 -3.10 -5.85 6.76
CA ILE A 28 -4.14 -5.00 7.40
C ILE A 28 -3.96 -3.53 7.00
N THR A 29 -2.78 -3.18 6.48
CA THR A 29 -2.47 -1.79 6.08
C THR A 29 -2.01 -1.69 4.63
N VAL A 30 -2.37 -0.58 3.96
CA VAL A 30 -1.91 -0.30 2.60
C VAL A 30 -0.38 -0.23 2.52
N SER A 31 0.26 0.35 3.54
CA SER A 31 1.72 0.39 3.62
C SER A 31 2.37 -1.01 3.71
N GLY A 32 1.77 -1.94 4.46
CA GLY A 32 2.19 -3.35 4.51
C GLY A 32 2.02 -4.05 3.16
N LEU A 33 0.85 -3.91 2.54
CA LEU A 33 0.58 -4.42 1.19
C LEU A 33 1.61 -3.94 0.16
N LEU A 34 1.89 -2.64 0.12
CA LEU A 34 2.86 -2.07 -0.81
C LEU A 34 4.28 -2.56 -0.54
N ARG A 35 4.64 -2.79 0.73
CA ARG A 35 5.94 -3.36 1.08
C ARG A 35 6.06 -4.78 0.53
N GLU A 36 5.07 -5.63 0.76
CA GLU A 36 5.07 -7.02 0.28
C GLU A 36 5.12 -7.12 -1.25
N ILE A 37 4.36 -6.28 -1.96
CA ILE A 37 4.39 -6.23 -3.43
C ILE A 37 5.78 -5.79 -3.93
N LEU A 38 6.33 -4.72 -3.37
CA LEU A 38 7.61 -4.16 -3.83
C LEU A 38 8.80 -5.05 -3.48
N ASP A 39 8.76 -5.72 -2.33
CA ASP A 39 9.77 -6.70 -1.93
C ASP A 39 9.83 -7.86 -2.93
N LYS A 40 8.67 -8.45 -3.24
CA LYS A 40 8.56 -9.54 -4.23
C LYS A 40 8.93 -9.11 -5.65
N ALA A 41 8.63 -7.87 -6.04
CA ALA A 41 8.81 -7.41 -7.41
C ALA A 41 10.23 -6.91 -7.73
N ILE A 42 10.92 -6.29 -6.75
CA ILE A 42 12.19 -5.58 -7.00
C ILE A 42 13.37 -6.26 -6.28
N ALA A 43 13.12 -7.29 -5.44
CA ALA A 43 14.16 -7.95 -4.63
C ALA A 43 15.02 -6.92 -3.86
N CYS A 44 14.35 -5.91 -3.30
CA CYS A 44 14.99 -4.86 -2.53
C CYS A 44 15.03 -5.25 -1.05
N ASP A 45 16.21 -5.60 -0.55
CA ASP A 45 16.42 -5.72 0.89
C ASP A 45 16.14 -4.35 1.58
N ASP A 46 15.35 -4.36 2.66
CA ASP A 46 15.00 -3.19 3.50
C ASP A 46 14.15 -2.07 2.82
N ILE A 47 13.04 -2.44 2.16
CA ILE A 47 12.04 -1.46 1.72
C ILE A 47 11.40 -0.71 2.91
N ARG A 48 11.34 0.62 2.78
CA ARG A 48 10.57 1.51 3.66
C ARG A 48 9.43 2.13 2.87
N VAL A 49 8.21 1.88 3.30
CA VAL A 49 7.00 2.48 2.74
C VAL A 49 6.45 3.51 3.71
N GLU A 50 6.12 4.69 3.22
CA GLU A 50 5.45 5.76 3.96
C GLU A 50 4.21 6.17 3.19
N LEU A 51 3.04 6.10 3.83
CA LEU A 51 1.79 6.58 3.24
C LEU A 51 1.68 8.08 3.48
N VAL A 52 1.76 8.87 2.41
CA VAL A 52 1.77 10.34 2.49
C VAL A 52 0.35 10.92 2.53
N ASP A 53 -0.59 10.31 1.81
CA ASP A 53 -2.01 10.68 1.78
C ASP A 53 -2.87 9.47 1.40
N GLY A 54 -4.16 9.48 1.76
CA GLY A 54 -5.11 8.38 1.54
C GLY A 54 -5.46 7.58 2.80
N PRO A 55 -6.41 6.62 2.70
CA PRO A 55 -6.72 5.71 3.80
C PRO A 55 -5.67 4.60 3.90
N ASN A 56 -5.25 4.26 5.12
CA ASN A 56 -4.27 3.20 5.37
C ASN A 56 -4.92 1.87 5.74
N THR A 57 -6.20 1.84 6.13
CA THR A 57 -6.95 0.61 6.44
C THR A 57 -8.32 0.59 5.74
N LEU A 58 -9.00 -0.57 5.75
CA LEU A 58 -10.36 -0.69 5.21
C LEU A 58 -11.36 0.17 5.98
N GLU A 59 -11.23 0.25 7.31
CA GLU A 59 -12.11 1.08 8.13
C GLU A 59 -11.99 2.56 7.80
N GLU A 60 -10.76 3.04 7.54
CA GLU A 60 -10.52 4.42 7.10
C GLU A 60 -11.08 4.68 5.70
N TYR A 61 -10.98 3.68 4.81
CA TYR A 61 -11.55 3.75 3.47
C TYR A 61 -13.09 3.84 3.50
N ASP A 62 -13.74 2.97 4.27
CA ASP A 62 -15.19 2.96 4.44
C ASP A 62 -15.71 4.26 5.06
N ALA A 63 -15.01 4.77 6.08
CA ALA A 63 -15.33 6.04 6.71
C ALA A 63 -15.26 7.22 5.71
N LYS A 64 -14.27 7.22 4.79
CA LYS A 64 -14.17 8.22 3.72
C LYS A 64 -15.29 8.09 2.69
N GLN A 65 -15.71 6.88 2.34
CA GLN A 65 -16.84 6.68 1.41
C GLN A 65 -18.17 7.20 2.00
N GLN A 66 -18.41 6.96 3.28
CA GLN A 66 -19.62 7.43 3.97
C GLN A 66 -19.65 8.96 4.12
N GLN A 67 -18.49 9.61 4.25
CA GLN A 67 -18.39 11.08 4.29
C GLN A 67 -18.54 11.75 2.92
N ALA A 68 -18.29 11.03 1.83
CA ALA A 68 -18.39 11.52 0.46
C ALA A 68 -19.79 11.37 -0.16
N SER A 69 -20.75 10.80 0.59
CA SER A 69 -22.16 10.60 0.21
C SER A 69 -23.07 11.62 0.87
#